data_AF-A0A6G3PNI7-F1
#
_entry.id   AF-A0A6G3PNI7-F1
#
_cell.length_a   1.000
_cell.length_b   1.000
_cell.length_c   1.000
_cell.angle_alpha   90.00
_cell.angle_beta   90.00
_cell.angle_gamma   90.00
#
_symmetry.space_group_name_H-M   'P 1'
#
loop_
_entity.id
_entity.type
_entity.pdbx_description
1 polymer ?
#
loop_
_entity_poly.entity_id
_entity_poly.type
_entity_poly.pdbx_seq_one_letter_code
_entity_poly.pdbx_strand_id
1 'polypeptide(L)'
;MAKRRPGDRLRFLPLHLALEGYLALHFGGPSTAWEEWSRAALRDGLSPRAEDAYLGLSVRGLGDALRVFEIHPDQCGVMVYVSDALAAAFVVPHPDDYRLLHASLVEDLYGELVHQYALYGAPVPESPVRITGEEHIGGLGDLRAAALARQREWAQTHDTLFARELLDTSYTFDRVYRMKSFTLWRFLPPFVRDGGGQHIGETITDHKGRVAYLKTFRLSDAQIRRGHLLRTLAGADWEPDRAAASLGASRAELIRRIRAAGFGALLKGGV
;
A
#
# COMPACT_ATOMS: atom_id res chain seq x y z
N MET A 1 -10.94 -17.83 -7.01
CA MET A 1 -10.04 -18.40 -8.04
C MET A 1 -9.77 -17.34 -9.11
N ALA A 2 -8.51 -16.95 -9.33
CA ALA A 2 -8.13 -16.11 -10.45
C ALA A 2 -8.35 -16.87 -11.77
N LYS A 3 -9.50 -16.66 -12.42
CA LYS A 3 -9.83 -17.32 -13.69
C LYS A 3 -8.95 -16.71 -14.78
N ARG A 4 -8.07 -17.53 -15.37
CA ARG A 4 -7.24 -17.21 -16.54
C ARG A 4 -8.17 -16.77 -17.68
N ARG A 5 -8.07 -15.52 -18.14
CA ARG A 5 -8.65 -15.11 -19.43
C ARG A 5 -7.77 -15.64 -20.56
N PRO A 6 -8.29 -15.77 -21.80
CA PRO A 6 -7.49 -16.18 -22.94
C PRO A 6 -6.39 -15.13 -23.20
N GLY A 7 -5.14 -15.57 -23.25
CA GLY A 7 -3.94 -14.73 -23.44
C GLY A 7 -3.12 -14.54 -22.16
N ASP A 8 -1.81 -14.74 -22.25
CA ASP A 8 -0.82 -14.67 -21.15
C ASP A 8 -0.62 -13.24 -20.59
N ARG A 9 -1.70 -12.54 -20.21
CA ARG A 9 -1.64 -11.19 -19.65
C ARG A 9 -1.87 -11.21 -18.15
N LEU A 10 -0.83 -10.82 -17.39
CA LEU A 10 -0.89 -10.61 -15.95
C LEU A 10 -1.36 -9.17 -15.66
N ARG A 11 -2.33 -8.98 -14.76
CA ARG A 11 -2.72 -7.66 -14.28
C ARG A 11 -1.97 -7.36 -12.97
N PHE A 12 -1.05 -6.40 -13.03
CA PHE A 12 -0.47 -5.73 -11.86
C PHE A 12 -1.52 -4.90 -11.14
N LEU A 13 -1.27 -4.55 -9.87
CA LEU A 13 -2.22 -3.78 -9.05
C LEU A 13 -2.58 -2.47 -9.78
N PRO A 14 -3.87 -2.26 -10.13
CA PRO A 14 -4.31 -1.01 -10.76
C PRO A 14 -3.96 0.17 -9.85
N LEU A 15 -3.49 1.26 -10.46
CA LEU A 15 -3.27 2.55 -9.81
C LEU A 15 -4.53 2.96 -9.03
N HIS A 16 -4.38 3.13 -7.71
CA HIS A 16 -5.24 3.73 -6.67
C HIS A 16 -6.79 3.53 -6.67
N LEU A 17 -7.45 3.37 -7.83
CA LEU A 17 -8.90 3.45 -8.01
C LEU A 17 -9.63 2.10 -7.97
N ALA A 18 -8.93 0.96 -7.99
CA ALA A 18 -9.57 -0.36 -7.99
C ALA A 18 -9.40 -1.14 -6.68
N LEU A 19 -9.07 -0.46 -5.57
CA LEU A 19 -8.86 -1.13 -4.28
C LEU A 19 -10.14 -1.82 -3.78
N GLU A 20 -11.32 -1.26 -4.03
CA GLU A 20 -12.59 -1.91 -3.67
C GLU A 20 -12.79 -3.23 -4.42
N GLY A 21 -12.52 -3.22 -5.73
CA GLY A 21 -12.52 -4.42 -6.54
C GLY A 21 -11.49 -5.41 -6.02
N TYR A 22 -10.29 -4.96 -5.67
CA TYR A 22 -9.24 -5.81 -5.11
C TYR A 22 -9.64 -6.49 -3.79
N LEU A 23 -10.14 -5.72 -2.82
CA LEU A 23 -10.57 -6.26 -1.54
C LEU A 23 -11.69 -7.28 -1.75
N ALA A 24 -12.70 -6.96 -2.57
CA ALA A 24 -13.75 -7.91 -2.93
C ALA A 24 -13.20 -9.17 -3.66
N LEU A 25 -12.20 -9.01 -4.54
CA LEU A 25 -11.59 -10.12 -5.27
C LEU A 25 -10.82 -11.06 -4.34
N HIS A 26 -10.11 -10.53 -3.35
CA HIS A 26 -9.32 -11.31 -2.41
C HIS A 26 -10.20 -12.13 -1.45
N PHE A 27 -11.25 -11.53 -0.89
CA PHE A 27 -12.10 -12.20 0.10
C PHE A 27 -13.10 -13.21 -0.49
N GLY A 28 -13.18 -13.33 -1.82
CA GLY A 28 -13.91 -14.39 -2.49
C GLY A 28 -15.41 -14.39 -2.19
N GLY A 29 -16.13 -13.39 -2.71
CA GLY A 29 -17.59 -13.29 -2.58
C GLY A 29 -18.35 -14.54 -3.09
N PRO A 30 -19.66 -14.65 -2.78
CA PRO A 30 -20.47 -15.80 -3.19
C PRO A 30 -20.35 -16.07 -4.69
N SER A 31 -20.15 -17.34 -5.06
CA SER A 31 -19.81 -17.77 -6.43
C SER A 31 -20.75 -17.26 -7.52
N THR A 32 -22.03 -17.03 -7.21
CA THR A 32 -23.03 -16.48 -8.14
C THR A 32 -22.92 -14.96 -8.33
N ALA A 33 -22.63 -14.20 -7.28
CA ALA A 33 -22.44 -12.75 -7.35
C ALA A 33 -21.16 -12.38 -8.12
N TRP A 34 -20.20 -13.30 -8.18
CA TRP A 34 -18.93 -13.11 -8.88
C TRP A 34 -19.06 -13.03 -10.40
N GLU A 35 -19.91 -13.86 -11.01
CA GLU A 35 -20.11 -13.83 -12.46
C GLU A 35 -20.87 -12.58 -12.91
N GLU A 36 -21.79 -12.11 -12.08
CA GLU A 36 -22.59 -10.90 -12.31
C GLU A 36 -21.75 -9.64 -12.05
N TRP A 37 -20.97 -9.59 -10.98
CA TRP A 37 -20.03 -8.50 -10.69
C TRP A 37 -18.91 -8.43 -11.72
N SER A 38 -18.36 -9.56 -12.18
CA SER A 38 -17.37 -9.58 -13.25
C SER A 38 -17.96 -9.14 -14.59
N ARG A 39 -19.21 -9.51 -14.90
CA ARG A 39 -19.94 -9.04 -16.10
C ARG A 39 -20.28 -7.55 -16.02
N ALA A 40 -20.78 -7.07 -14.88
CA ALA A 40 -21.09 -5.65 -14.67
C ALA A 40 -19.81 -4.80 -14.69
N ALA A 41 -18.76 -5.18 -13.97
CA ALA A 41 -17.48 -4.48 -13.99
C ALA A 41 -16.80 -4.48 -15.38
N LEU A 42 -17.09 -5.48 -16.22
CA LEU A 42 -16.62 -5.54 -17.60
C LEU A 42 -17.42 -4.68 -18.58
N ARG A 43 -18.74 -4.64 -18.41
CA ARG A 43 -19.64 -3.88 -19.30
C ARG A 43 -19.71 -2.40 -18.93
N ASP A 44 -19.78 -2.14 -17.64
CA ASP A 44 -20.17 -0.85 -17.07
C ASP A 44 -18.98 -0.14 -16.40
N GLY A 45 -17.80 -0.78 -16.37
CA GLY A 45 -16.66 -0.39 -15.55
C GLY A 45 -16.89 -0.74 -14.07
N LEU A 46 -15.85 -0.67 -13.23
CA LEU A 46 -16.06 -0.61 -11.77
C LEU A 46 -16.96 0.61 -11.53
N SER A 47 -18.09 0.43 -10.81
CA SER A 47 -19.08 1.47 -10.53
C SER A 47 -18.39 2.82 -10.38
N PRO A 48 -18.72 3.86 -11.17
CA PRO A 48 -17.97 5.09 -11.22
C PRO A 48 -18.24 5.86 -9.93
N ARG A 49 -17.51 5.53 -8.88
CA ARG A 49 -17.13 6.53 -7.89
C ARG A 49 -16.06 7.34 -8.61
N ALA A 50 -16.47 8.50 -9.14
CA ALA A 50 -15.54 9.53 -9.53
C ALA A 50 -14.82 9.95 -8.24
N GLU A 51 -13.59 9.48 -8.07
CA GLU A 51 -12.68 9.97 -7.06
C GLU A 51 -11.83 11.04 -7.76
N ASP A 52 -11.82 12.25 -7.22
CA ASP A 52 -10.92 13.30 -7.71
C ASP A 52 -9.49 12.86 -7.41
N ALA A 53 -8.72 12.55 -8.46
CA ALA A 53 -7.32 12.20 -8.34
C ALA A 53 -6.48 13.48 -8.43
N TYR A 54 -5.75 13.80 -7.36
CA TYR A 54 -4.84 14.94 -7.33
C TYR A 54 -3.44 14.50 -7.73
N LEU A 55 -2.86 15.21 -8.70
CA LEU A 55 -1.45 15.03 -9.07
C LEU A 55 -0.55 15.76 -8.08
N GLY A 56 0.60 15.18 -7.76
CA GLY A 56 1.64 15.80 -6.94
C GLY A 56 2.16 17.11 -7.54
N LEU A 57 2.03 17.30 -8.86
CA LEU A 57 2.33 18.56 -9.57
C LEU A 57 1.58 19.79 -9.00
N SER A 58 0.45 19.58 -8.31
CA SER A 58 -0.28 20.64 -7.63
C SER A 58 0.42 21.15 -6.35
N VAL A 59 1.39 20.39 -5.82
CA VAL A 59 2.18 20.77 -4.64
C VAL A 59 3.28 21.74 -5.06
N ARG A 60 3.20 22.97 -4.55
CA ARG A 60 4.16 24.03 -4.86
C ARG A 60 5.57 23.60 -4.48
N GLY A 61 6.50 23.71 -5.43
CA GLY A 61 7.92 23.40 -5.24
C GLY A 61 8.31 21.94 -5.40
N LEU A 62 7.35 21.01 -5.54
CA LEU A 62 7.65 19.59 -5.70
C LEU A 62 8.45 19.30 -6.98
N GLY A 63 8.05 19.89 -8.11
CA GLY A 63 8.76 19.70 -9.38
C GLY A 63 10.22 20.20 -9.34
N ASP A 64 10.47 21.34 -8.68
CA ASP A 64 11.84 21.82 -8.47
C ASP A 64 12.63 20.92 -7.53
N ALA A 65 12.00 20.43 -6.46
CA ALA A 65 12.63 19.48 -5.53
C ALA A 65 13.03 18.19 -6.26
N LEU A 66 12.14 17.62 -7.09
CA LEU A 66 12.42 16.42 -7.88
C LEU A 66 13.54 16.64 -8.91
N ARG A 67 13.63 17.84 -9.49
CA ARG A 67 14.69 18.18 -10.44
C ARG A 67 16.09 18.22 -9.82
N VAL A 68 16.20 18.63 -8.55
CA VAL A 68 17.48 18.68 -7.82
C VAL A 68 17.71 17.43 -6.95
N PHE A 69 16.76 16.51 -6.90
CA PHE A 69 16.84 15.30 -6.10
C PHE A 69 17.93 14.37 -6.66
N GLU A 70 18.89 14.01 -5.82
CA GLU A 70 19.97 13.10 -6.20
C GLU A 70 19.54 11.65 -6.01
N ILE A 71 19.62 10.86 -7.08
CA ILE A 71 19.36 9.42 -7.06
C ILE A 71 20.70 8.68 -7.05
N HIS A 72 20.90 7.82 -6.06
CA HIS A 72 22.14 7.06 -5.94
C HIS A 72 22.35 6.12 -7.15
N PRO A 73 23.59 5.93 -7.65
CA PRO A 73 23.82 5.18 -8.88
C PRO A 73 23.22 3.77 -8.95
N ASP A 74 23.23 3.07 -7.81
CA ASP A 74 22.73 1.71 -7.68
C ASP A 74 21.31 1.62 -7.06
N GLN A 75 20.61 2.74 -6.94
CA GLN A 75 19.31 2.78 -6.30
C GLN A 75 18.24 2.13 -7.18
N CYS A 76 17.64 1.05 -6.68
CA CYS A 76 16.61 0.28 -7.39
C CYS A 76 15.18 0.56 -6.89
N GLY A 77 14.99 1.54 -6.01
CA GLY A 77 13.71 1.75 -5.36
C GLY A 77 13.69 2.91 -4.37
N VAL A 78 12.55 3.09 -3.72
CA VAL A 78 12.29 4.18 -2.78
C VAL A 78 11.29 3.77 -1.73
N MET A 79 11.45 4.32 -0.53
CA MET A 79 10.39 4.42 0.46
C MET A 79 9.96 5.89 0.52
N VAL A 80 8.68 6.14 0.32
CA VAL A 80 8.10 7.49 0.30
C VAL A 80 7.50 7.75 1.67
N TYR A 81 8.05 8.76 2.35
CA TYR A 81 7.55 9.26 3.61
C TYR A 81 6.84 10.58 3.39
N VAL A 82 5.69 10.75 4.02
CA VAL A 82 4.99 12.02 4.07
C VAL A 82 4.79 12.35 5.54
N SER A 83 5.42 13.43 5.98
CA SER A 83 5.63 13.73 7.39
C SER A 83 6.36 12.57 8.10
N ASP A 84 5.78 11.99 9.14
CA ASP A 84 6.29 10.86 9.92
C ASP A 84 5.73 9.50 9.49
N ALA A 85 4.92 9.47 8.43
CA ALA A 85 4.17 8.30 8.00
C ALA A 85 4.74 7.69 6.71
N LEU A 86 4.89 6.36 6.67
CA LEU A 86 5.23 5.64 5.45
C LEU A 86 4.03 5.63 4.49
N ALA A 87 4.14 6.29 3.34
CA ALA A 87 3.10 6.25 2.32
C ALA A 87 3.21 5.02 1.43
N ALA A 88 4.43 4.71 0.99
CA ALA A 88 4.66 3.61 0.05
C ALA A 88 6.11 3.13 0.03
N ALA A 89 6.30 1.94 -0.48
CA ALA A 89 7.59 1.41 -0.89
C ALA A 89 7.49 0.87 -2.33
N PHE A 90 8.50 1.17 -3.13
CA PHE A 90 8.57 0.75 -4.53
C PHE A 90 9.97 0.25 -4.86
N VAL A 91 10.07 -0.91 -5.49
CA VAL A 91 11.32 -1.52 -5.93
C VAL A 91 11.15 -2.06 -7.34
N VAL A 92 12.15 -1.85 -8.18
CA VAL A 92 12.28 -2.40 -9.53
C VAL A 92 13.60 -3.16 -9.69
N PRO A 93 13.74 -4.01 -10.71
CA PRO A 93 14.92 -4.86 -10.83
C PRO A 93 16.22 -4.13 -11.17
N HIS A 94 16.16 -2.91 -11.73
CA HIS A 94 17.32 -2.19 -12.25
C HIS A 94 17.32 -0.70 -11.83
N PRO A 95 18.49 -0.11 -11.54
CA PRO A 95 18.58 1.31 -11.19
C PRO A 95 18.06 2.26 -12.28
N ASP A 96 18.28 1.91 -13.55
CA ASP A 96 17.80 2.72 -14.68
C ASP A 96 16.27 2.77 -14.74
N ASP A 97 15.60 1.64 -14.46
CA ASP A 97 14.14 1.62 -14.39
C ASP A 97 13.65 2.54 -13.27
N TYR A 98 14.33 2.53 -12.11
CA TYR A 98 13.95 3.39 -11.00
C TYR A 98 14.13 4.87 -11.34
N ARG A 99 15.26 5.26 -11.94
CA ARG A 99 15.51 6.64 -12.38
C ARG A 99 14.45 7.15 -13.35
N LEU A 100 14.08 6.32 -14.33
CA LEU A 100 13.06 6.67 -15.32
C LEU A 100 11.67 6.85 -14.68
N LEU A 101 11.37 6.07 -13.64
CA LEU A 101 10.06 6.08 -12.99
C LEU A 101 9.96 7.09 -11.85
N HIS A 102 11.06 7.52 -11.23
CA HIS A 102 11.06 8.28 -9.97
C HIS A 102 10.08 9.45 -9.94
N ALA A 103 10.14 10.34 -10.93
CA ALA A 103 9.26 11.51 -10.99
C ALA A 103 7.77 11.10 -11.06
N SER A 104 7.40 10.25 -12.02
CA SER A 104 6.03 9.75 -12.15
C SER A 104 5.55 8.94 -10.95
N LEU A 105 6.45 8.27 -10.21
CA LEU A 105 6.07 7.60 -8.98
C LEU A 105 5.61 8.61 -7.92
N VAL A 106 6.37 9.69 -7.73
CA VAL A 106 6.06 10.70 -6.71
C VAL A 106 4.90 11.60 -7.14
N GLU A 107 4.89 12.03 -8.40
CA GLU A 107 3.90 12.97 -8.94
C GLU A 107 2.57 12.32 -9.30
N ASP A 108 2.59 11.12 -9.87
CA ASP A 108 1.37 10.49 -10.40
C ASP A 108 0.90 9.35 -9.49
N LEU A 109 1.79 8.40 -9.19
CA LEU A 109 1.38 7.19 -8.46
C LEU A 109 1.06 7.48 -6.99
N TYR A 110 1.85 8.35 -6.35
CA TYR A 110 1.68 8.75 -4.96
C TYR A 110 1.27 10.22 -4.82
N GLY A 111 0.92 10.88 -5.93
CA GLY A 111 0.60 12.31 -5.99
C GLY A 111 -0.51 12.73 -5.03
N GLU A 112 -1.57 11.92 -4.92
CA GLU A 112 -2.70 12.20 -4.04
C GLU A 112 -2.28 12.19 -2.55
N LEU A 113 -1.48 11.21 -2.14
CA LEU A 113 -0.94 11.13 -0.78
C LEU A 113 -0.02 12.32 -0.51
N VAL A 114 0.87 12.65 -1.46
CA VAL A 114 1.77 13.79 -1.34
C VAL A 114 0.97 15.10 -1.22
N HIS A 115 -0.05 15.28 -2.04
CA HIS A 115 -0.95 16.43 -2.01
C HIS A 115 -1.70 16.56 -0.67
N GLN A 116 -2.32 15.47 -0.22
CA GLN A 116 -3.10 15.45 1.01
C GLN A 116 -2.24 15.84 2.22
N TYR A 117 -1.04 15.27 2.34
CA TYR A 117 -0.15 15.59 3.45
C TYR A 117 0.47 16.98 3.32
N ALA A 118 0.77 17.44 2.11
CA ALA A 118 1.27 18.80 1.91
C ALA A 118 0.26 19.87 2.35
N LEU A 119 -1.04 19.63 2.19
CA LEU A 119 -2.09 20.58 2.56
C LEU A 119 -2.67 20.39 3.97
N TYR A 120 -2.77 19.15 4.45
CA TYR A 120 -3.47 18.83 5.69
C TYR A 120 -2.58 18.20 6.76
N GLY A 121 -1.32 17.88 6.43
CA GLY A 121 -0.37 17.30 7.36
C GLY A 121 0.00 18.29 8.46
N ALA A 122 0.19 17.77 9.68
CA ALA A 122 0.76 18.57 10.75
C ALA A 122 2.20 18.97 10.40
N PRO A 123 2.65 20.19 10.72
CA PRO A 123 4.04 20.57 10.55
C PRO A 123 4.94 19.61 11.34
N VAL A 124 5.91 19.00 10.65
CA VAL A 124 6.92 18.18 11.31
C VAL A 124 8.05 19.09 11.76
N PRO A 125 8.51 19.00 13.02
CA PRO A 125 9.67 19.76 13.48
C PRO A 125 10.89 19.47 12.61
N GLU A 126 11.62 20.51 12.21
CA GLU A 126 12.92 20.32 11.56
C GLU A 126 13.87 19.62 12.53
N SER A 127 14.41 18.47 12.12
CA SER A 127 15.41 17.72 12.87
C SER A 127 16.71 17.69 12.09
N PRO A 128 17.61 18.67 12.27
CA PRO A 128 18.88 18.68 11.57
C PRO A 128 19.72 17.48 11.99
N VAL A 129 20.28 16.75 11.02
CA VAL A 129 21.24 15.69 11.29
C VAL A 129 22.52 16.32 11.83
N ARG A 130 22.80 16.10 13.12
CA ARG A 130 24.03 16.55 13.78
C ARG A 130 24.87 15.37 14.21
N ILE A 131 26.19 15.51 14.07
CA ILE A 131 27.15 14.60 14.70
C ILE A 131 27.33 15.10 16.14
N THR A 132 27.06 14.24 17.11
CA THR A 132 27.21 14.54 18.55
C THR A 132 28.61 14.15 19.04
N GLY A 133 29.04 14.70 20.18
CA GLY A 133 30.33 14.36 20.79
C GLY A 133 31.52 15.03 20.08
N GLU A 134 31.36 16.28 19.66
CA GLU A 134 32.40 17.06 18.97
C GLU A 134 33.71 17.12 19.78
N GLU A 135 33.61 17.10 21.10
CA GLU A 135 34.73 17.05 22.05
C GLU A 135 35.60 15.79 21.95
N HIS A 136 35.12 14.76 21.25
CA HIS A 136 35.83 13.49 21.01
C HIS A 136 36.34 13.35 19.57
N ILE A 137 36.16 14.37 18.73
CA ILE A 137 36.58 14.35 17.33
C ILE A 137 37.95 15.03 17.22
N GLY A 138 39.03 14.24 17.32
CA GLY A 138 40.41 14.71 17.19
C GLY A 138 40.92 14.77 15.75
N GLY A 139 40.20 14.16 14.79
CA GLY A 139 40.55 14.18 13.38
C GLY A 139 39.57 13.46 12.46
N LEU A 140 39.97 13.27 11.20
CA LEU A 140 39.12 12.68 10.15
C LEU A 140 38.69 11.24 10.44
N GLY A 141 39.53 10.47 11.13
CA GLY A 141 39.21 9.09 11.54
C GLY A 141 38.01 9.07 12.49
N ASP A 142 38.06 9.91 13.52
CA ASP A 142 37.00 10.03 14.54
C ASP A 142 35.71 10.57 13.91
N LEU A 143 35.81 11.55 13.02
CA LEU A 143 34.66 12.09 12.28
C LEU A 143 33.99 11.01 11.44
N ARG A 144 34.76 10.19 10.72
CA ARG A 144 34.22 9.08 9.92
C ARG A 144 33.55 8.03 10.82
N ALA A 145 34.15 7.72 11.97
CA ALA A 145 33.57 6.78 12.93
C ALA A 145 32.23 7.31 13.50
N ALA A 146 32.18 8.60 13.85
CA ALA A 146 30.97 9.25 14.35
C ALA A 146 29.86 9.30 13.28
N ALA A 147 30.20 9.60 12.02
CA ALA A 147 29.26 9.55 10.90
C ALA A 147 28.68 8.14 10.68
N LEU A 148 29.52 7.09 10.75
CA LEU A 148 29.06 5.69 10.64
C LEU A 148 28.19 5.27 11.84
N ALA A 149 28.49 5.72 13.05
CA ALA A 149 27.64 5.51 14.21
C ALA A 149 26.25 6.14 13.99
N ARG A 150 26.22 7.40 13.56
CA ARG A 150 24.97 8.12 13.28
C ARG A 150 24.16 7.46 12.16
N GLN A 151 24.81 6.97 11.11
CA GLN A 151 24.16 6.22 10.04
C GLN A 151 23.50 4.93 10.57
N ARG A 152 24.16 4.21 11.48
CA ARG A 152 23.60 3.00 12.10
C ARG A 152 22.41 3.31 13.01
N GLU A 153 22.50 4.36 13.82
CA GLU A 153 21.38 4.83 14.65
C GLU A 153 20.17 5.24 13.80
N TRP A 154 20.43 5.96 12.70
CA TRP A 154 19.39 6.33 11.75
C TRP A 154 18.74 5.10 11.13
N ALA A 155 19.51 4.14 10.64
CA ALA A 155 18.98 2.89 10.08
C ALA A 155 18.12 2.13 11.10
N GLN A 156 18.58 2.02 12.35
CA GLN A 156 17.81 1.37 13.41
C GLN A 156 16.49 2.11 13.70
N THR A 157 16.53 3.44 13.80
CA THR A 157 15.35 4.28 14.06
C THR A 157 14.37 4.20 12.89
N HIS A 158 14.90 4.24 11.67
CA HIS A 158 14.15 4.05 10.43
C HIS A 158 13.38 2.74 10.44
N ASP A 159 14.05 1.62 10.68
CA ASP A 159 13.43 0.30 10.61
C ASP A 159 12.39 0.11 11.71
N THR A 160 12.66 0.60 12.93
CA THR A 160 11.83 0.37 14.12
C THR A 160 10.69 1.38 14.31
N LEU A 161 10.79 2.58 13.74
CA LEU A 161 9.75 3.62 13.87
C LEU A 161 9.08 3.90 12.53
N PHE A 162 9.86 4.32 11.53
CA PHE A 162 9.31 4.85 10.29
C PHE A 162 8.80 3.75 9.36
N ALA A 163 9.53 2.63 9.24
CA ALA A 163 9.18 1.51 8.38
C ALA A 163 8.39 0.40 9.09
N ARG A 164 8.17 0.55 10.40
CA ARG A 164 7.54 -0.47 11.27
C ARG A 164 6.23 -1.01 10.71
N GLU A 165 5.37 -0.13 10.20
CA GLU A 165 4.06 -0.51 9.66
C GLU A 165 4.16 -1.50 8.47
N LEU A 166 5.26 -1.46 7.70
CA LEU A 166 5.51 -2.39 6.61
C LEU A 166 6.34 -3.60 7.03
N LEU A 167 7.28 -3.44 7.97
CA LEU A 167 8.24 -4.48 8.35
C LEU A 167 7.76 -5.40 9.47
N ASP A 168 7.05 -4.86 10.48
CA ASP A 168 6.66 -5.59 11.68
C ASP A 168 5.21 -6.08 11.66
N THR A 169 4.39 -5.51 10.77
CA THR A 169 2.99 -5.92 10.62
C THR A 169 2.90 -7.35 10.07
N SER A 170 2.06 -8.18 10.68
CA SER A 170 1.79 -9.53 10.18
C SER A 170 0.87 -9.47 8.95
N TYR A 171 1.48 -9.62 7.77
CA TYR A 171 0.78 -9.65 6.49
C TYR A 171 0.39 -11.07 6.07
N THR A 172 -0.79 -11.23 5.46
CA THR A 172 -1.16 -12.47 4.78
C THR A 172 -0.64 -12.42 3.35
N PHE A 173 0.02 -13.49 2.88
CA PHE A 173 0.58 -13.57 1.53
C PHE A 173 -0.13 -14.62 0.68
N ASP A 174 -0.62 -14.21 -0.47
CA ASP A 174 -1.19 -15.07 -1.50
C ASP A 174 -0.24 -15.20 -2.68
N ARG A 175 0.04 -16.44 -3.08
CA ARG A 175 0.76 -16.70 -4.33
C ARG A 175 -0.18 -16.51 -5.51
N VAL A 176 0.08 -15.47 -6.32
CA VAL A 176 -0.75 -15.13 -7.49
C VAL A 176 -0.30 -15.89 -8.73
N TYR A 177 1.01 -15.89 -8.98
CA TYR A 177 1.57 -16.45 -10.20
C TYR A 177 3.02 -16.88 -9.98
N ARG A 178 3.47 -17.89 -10.73
CA ARG A 178 4.86 -18.30 -10.77
C ARG A 178 5.35 -18.31 -12.21
N MET A 179 6.45 -17.60 -12.46
CA MET A 179 7.15 -17.57 -13.75
C MET A 179 8.57 -18.05 -13.55
N LYS A 180 8.87 -19.29 -13.94
CA LYS A 180 10.20 -19.91 -13.74
C LYS A 180 10.65 -19.79 -12.26
N SER A 181 11.75 -19.06 -12.03
CA SER A 181 12.37 -18.81 -10.72
C SER A 181 11.75 -17.64 -9.96
N PHE A 182 10.76 -16.96 -10.52
CA PHE A 182 10.11 -15.81 -9.91
C PHE A 182 8.68 -16.12 -9.50
N THR A 183 8.26 -15.60 -8.36
CA THR A 183 6.91 -15.76 -7.83
C THR A 183 6.32 -14.39 -7.54
N LEU A 184 5.16 -14.11 -8.11
CA LEU A 184 4.34 -12.94 -7.76
C LEU A 184 3.49 -13.29 -6.55
N TRP A 185 3.67 -12.50 -5.51
CA TRP A 185 2.89 -12.51 -4.30
C TRP A 185 2.05 -11.26 -4.20
N ARG A 186 0.92 -11.40 -3.53
CA ARG A 186 0.11 -10.29 -3.04
C ARG A 186 0.02 -10.40 -1.54
N PHE A 187 0.05 -9.27 -0.86
CA PHE A 187 -0.07 -9.26 0.57
C PHE A 187 -1.12 -8.27 1.05
N LEU A 188 -1.82 -8.64 2.12
CA LEU A 188 -2.85 -7.82 2.73
C LEU A 188 -2.59 -7.66 4.22
N PRO A 189 -2.91 -6.47 4.78
CA PRO A 189 -2.74 -6.21 6.19
C PRO A 189 -3.79 -6.97 7.01
N PRO A 190 -3.66 -6.96 8.34
CA PRO A 190 -4.67 -7.59 9.18
C PRO A 190 -6.03 -6.85 9.17
N PHE A 191 -6.08 -5.62 8.67
CA PHE A 191 -7.24 -4.71 8.71
C PHE A 191 -7.69 -4.37 10.14
N VAL A 192 -6.73 -4.19 11.05
CA VAL A 192 -6.99 -3.78 12.43
C VAL A 192 -7.46 -2.33 12.43
N ARG A 193 -8.64 -2.06 13.00
CA ARG A 193 -9.11 -0.68 13.17
C ARG A 193 -8.26 0.01 14.24
N ASP A 194 -7.97 1.29 14.03
CA ASP A 194 -7.23 2.13 14.99
C ASP A 194 -5.79 1.63 15.28
N GLY A 195 -5.25 0.75 14.43
CA GLY A 195 -3.96 0.09 14.61
C GLY A 195 -2.77 0.76 13.93
N GLY A 196 -2.90 2.02 13.52
CA GLY A 196 -1.91 2.73 12.70
C GLY A 196 -2.02 2.43 11.21
N GLY A 197 -1.02 2.88 10.44
CA GLY A 197 -0.94 2.67 9.00
C GLY A 197 -0.78 1.20 8.64
N GLN A 198 -1.48 0.82 7.57
CA GLN A 198 -1.49 -0.54 7.06
C GLN A 198 -1.32 -0.51 5.56
N HIS A 199 -0.44 -1.37 5.05
CA HIS A 199 -0.13 -1.39 3.62
C HIS A 199 -0.79 -2.57 2.92
N ILE A 200 -1.11 -2.38 1.65
CA ILE A 200 -1.40 -3.48 0.74
C ILE A 200 -0.34 -3.47 -0.35
N GLY A 201 -0.03 -4.61 -0.94
CA GLY A 201 0.95 -4.61 -2.01
C GLY A 201 1.10 -5.91 -2.76
N GLU A 202 1.99 -5.85 -3.71
CA GLU A 202 2.46 -7.00 -4.46
C GLU A 202 3.97 -6.99 -4.54
N THR A 203 4.56 -8.19 -4.54
CA THR A 203 6.00 -8.35 -4.63
C THR A 203 6.33 -9.52 -5.55
N ILE A 204 7.38 -9.37 -6.36
CA ILE A 204 7.98 -10.48 -7.08
C ILE A 204 9.25 -10.86 -6.33
N THR A 205 9.34 -12.12 -5.93
CA THR A 205 10.55 -12.67 -5.31
C THR A 205 11.17 -13.75 -6.18
N ASP A 206 12.49 -13.87 -6.14
CA ASP A 206 13.19 -15.00 -6.73
C ASP A 206 13.07 -16.28 -5.87
N HIS A 207 13.68 -17.37 -6.32
CA HIS A 207 13.69 -18.66 -5.63
C HIS A 207 14.39 -18.63 -4.25
N LYS A 208 15.18 -17.59 -3.95
CA LYS A 208 15.81 -17.36 -2.65
C LYS A 208 15.03 -16.38 -1.77
N GLY A 209 13.87 -15.92 -2.24
CA GLY A 209 13.04 -14.93 -1.54
C GLY A 209 13.52 -13.49 -1.71
N ARG A 210 14.53 -13.22 -2.56
CA ARG A 210 15.01 -11.85 -2.78
C ARG A 210 13.99 -11.08 -3.61
N VAL A 211 13.71 -9.84 -3.18
CA VAL A 211 12.77 -8.94 -3.86
C VAL A 211 13.38 -8.49 -5.19
N ALA A 212 12.67 -8.74 -6.29
CA ALA A 212 12.95 -8.18 -7.61
C ALA A 212 11.99 -7.05 -7.97
N TYR A 213 10.81 -7.05 -7.36
CA TYR A 213 9.80 -6.01 -7.50
C TYR A 213 9.02 -5.86 -6.21
N LEU A 214 8.69 -4.63 -5.83
CA LEU A 214 7.80 -4.32 -4.73
C LEU A 214 6.95 -3.11 -5.10
N LYS A 215 5.67 -3.17 -4.80
CA LYS A 215 4.78 -2.02 -4.86
C LYS A 215 3.83 -2.08 -3.68
N THR A 216 3.84 -1.05 -2.84
CA THR A 216 2.95 -0.96 -1.68
C THR A 216 2.12 0.31 -1.72
N PHE A 217 0.98 0.27 -1.06
CA PHE A 217 0.07 1.40 -0.88
C PHE A 217 -0.41 1.43 0.55
N ARG A 218 -0.23 2.57 1.23
CA ARG A 218 -0.87 2.82 2.52
C ARG A 218 -2.38 2.91 2.33
N LEU A 219 -3.12 2.20 3.17
CA LEU A 219 -4.57 2.25 3.19
C LEU A 219 -5.05 3.46 4.00
N SER A 220 -6.08 4.14 3.52
CA SER A 220 -6.83 5.11 4.32
C SER A 220 -7.72 4.42 5.36
N ASP A 221 -8.14 5.13 6.41
CA ASP A 221 -9.02 4.57 7.43
C ASP A 221 -10.34 4.02 6.85
N ALA A 222 -10.87 4.69 5.81
CA ALA A 222 -12.05 4.23 5.10
C ALA A 222 -11.80 2.89 4.38
N GLN A 223 -10.61 2.68 3.85
CA GLN A 223 -10.20 1.43 3.21
C GLN A 223 -9.95 0.33 4.25
N ILE A 224 -9.34 0.66 5.39
CA ILE A 224 -9.16 -0.27 6.52
C ILE A 224 -10.52 -0.75 7.04
N ARG A 225 -11.48 0.15 7.26
CA ARG A 225 -12.84 -0.22 7.68
C ARG A 225 -13.55 -1.14 6.68
N ARG A 226 -13.41 -0.87 5.38
CA ARG A 226 -13.94 -1.72 4.30
C ARG A 226 -13.30 -3.11 4.30
N GLY A 227 -11.98 -3.18 4.40
CA GLY A 227 -11.24 -4.44 4.47
C GLY A 227 -11.56 -5.25 5.72
N HIS A 228 -11.71 -4.59 6.88
CA HIS A 228 -12.16 -5.23 8.12
C HIS A 228 -13.54 -5.88 7.94
N LEU A 229 -14.51 -5.16 7.35
CA LEU A 229 -15.84 -5.69 7.08
C LEU A 229 -15.79 -6.94 6.17
N LEU A 230 -15.02 -6.88 5.09
CA LEU A 230 -14.88 -8.01 4.16
C LEU A 230 -14.17 -9.21 4.81
N ARG A 231 -13.14 -8.96 5.63
CA ARG A 231 -12.46 -10.00 6.42
C ARG A 231 -13.42 -10.68 7.39
N THR A 232 -14.27 -9.93 8.07
CA THR A 232 -15.29 -10.49 8.97
C THR A 232 -16.30 -11.33 8.21
N LEU A 233 -16.77 -10.86 7.05
CA LEU A 233 -17.69 -11.61 6.20
C LEU A 233 -17.06 -12.91 5.70
N ALA A 234 -15.83 -12.87 5.20
CA ALA A 234 -15.12 -14.05 4.75
C ALA A 234 -14.86 -15.05 5.89
N GLY A 235 -14.47 -14.58 7.08
CA GLY A 235 -14.29 -15.43 8.27
C GLY A 235 -15.59 -16.05 8.80
N ALA A 236 -16.74 -15.48 8.45
CA ALA A 236 -18.07 -16.02 8.72
C ALA A 236 -18.65 -16.81 7.53
N ASP A 237 -17.82 -17.20 6.54
CA ASP A 237 -18.23 -17.93 5.35
C ASP A 237 -19.37 -17.24 4.56
N TRP A 238 -19.40 -15.91 4.59
CA TRP A 238 -20.44 -15.06 4.01
C TRP A 238 -21.84 -15.28 4.59
N GLU A 239 -21.94 -15.82 5.80
CA GLU A 239 -23.19 -16.03 6.52
C GLU A 239 -23.54 -14.78 7.35
N PRO A 240 -24.62 -14.03 7.02
CA PRO A 240 -24.86 -12.71 7.59
C PRO A 240 -25.10 -12.69 9.10
N ASP A 241 -25.73 -13.73 9.66
CA ASP A 241 -26.07 -13.74 11.08
C ASP A 241 -24.81 -14.01 11.92
N ARG A 242 -23.97 -14.95 11.48
CA ARG A 242 -22.64 -15.17 12.08
C ARG A 242 -21.70 -13.97 11.93
N ALA A 243 -21.72 -13.30 10.78
CA ALA A 243 -20.93 -12.07 10.58
C ALA A 243 -21.43 -10.93 11.48
N ALA A 244 -22.75 -10.76 11.63
CA ALA A 244 -23.34 -9.75 12.50
C ALA A 244 -23.01 -10.01 13.98
N ALA A 245 -23.12 -11.27 14.42
CA ALA A 245 -22.74 -11.70 15.75
C ALA A 245 -21.25 -11.41 16.04
N SER A 246 -20.36 -11.68 15.08
CA SER A 246 -18.92 -11.40 15.20
C SER A 246 -18.60 -9.91 15.34
N LEU A 247 -19.48 -9.03 14.86
CA LEU A 247 -19.36 -7.58 14.99
C LEU A 247 -20.12 -7.00 16.19
N GLY A 248 -20.79 -7.85 16.99
CA GLY A 248 -21.70 -7.39 18.05
C GLY A 248 -22.84 -6.52 17.53
N ALA A 249 -23.33 -6.80 16.31
CA ALA A 249 -24.35 -6.01 15.63
C ALA A 249 -25.56 -6.87 15.23
N SER A 250 -26.68 -6.21 14.89
CA SER A 250 -27.83 -6.90 14.28
C SER A 250 -27.59 -7.15 12.79
N ARG A 251 -28.28 -8.13 12.22
CA ARG A 251 -28.27 -8.41 10.77
C ARG A 251 -28.63 -7.18 9.94
N ALA A 252 -29.65 -6.43 10.37
CA ALA A 252 -30.08 -5.20 9.69
C ALA A 252 -28.97 -4.14 9.67
N GLU A 253 -28.28 -3.97 10.79
CA GLU A 253 -27.14 -3.06 10.90
C GLU A 253 -25.96 -3.52 10.02
N LEU A 254 -25.67 -4.81 9.97
CA LEU A 254 -24.66 -5.38 9.06
C LEU A 254 -24.99 -5.06 7.60
N ILE A 255 -26.23 -5.29 7.15
CA ILE A 255 -26.66 -5.00 5.77
C ILE A 255 -26.50 -3.52 5.45
N ARG A 256 -26.87 -2.62 6.39
CA ARG A 256 -26.68 -1.18 6.23
C ARG A 256 -25.20 -0.83 6.05
N ARG A 257 -24.31 -1.42 6.84
CA ARG A 257 -22.85 -1.23 6.72
C ARG A 257 -22.30 -1.74 5.39
N ILE A 258 -22.74 -2.91 4.92
CA ILE A 258 -22.34 -3.48 3.63
C ILE A 258 -22.74 -2.54 2.48
N ARG A 259 -23.97 -2.04 2.49
CA ARG A 259 -24.46 -1.09 1.48
C ARG A 259 -23.69 0.23 1.53
N ALA A 260 -23.50 0.80 2.72
CA ALA A 260 -22.74 2.05 2.89
C ALA A 260 -21.28 1.92 2.46
N ALA A 261 -20.67 0.74 2.66
CA ALA A 261 -19.32 0.42 2.23
C ALA A 261 -19.18 0.24 0.70
N GLY A 262 -20.28 0.27 -0.07
CA GLY A 262 -20.27 0.05 -1.52
C GLY A 262 -20.34 -1.43 -1.93
N PHE A 263 -20.48 -2.35 -0.98
CA PHE A 263 -20.52 -3.79 -1.23
C PHE A 263 -21.94 -4.35 -1.34
N GLY A 264 -22.93 -3.50 -1.61
CA GLY A 264 -24.33 -3.90 -1.74
C GLY A 264 -24.57 -5.02 -2.77
N ALA A 265 -23.80 -5.03 -3.86
CA ALA A 265 -23.87 -6.06 -4.90
C ALA A 265 -23.39 -7.45 -4.45
N LEU A 266 -22.69 -7.55 -3.30
CA LEU A 266 -22.28 -8.84 -2.73
C LEU A 266 -23.40 -9.52 -1.93
N LEU A 267 -24.47 -8.78 -1.61
CA LEU A 267 -25.68 -9.33 -1.03
C LEU A 267 -26.43 -10.04 -2.15
N LYS A 268 -26.59 -11.38 -2.06
CA LYS A 268 -27.40 -12.15 -3.01
C LYS A 268 -28.80 -11.52 -3.16
N GLY A 269 -29.37 -11.62 -4.37
CA GLY A 269 -30.72 -11.18 -4.68
C GLY A 269 -31.74 -11.63 -3.62
N GLY A 270 -32.52 -10.67 -3.13
CA GLY A 270 -33.57 -10.89 -2.15
C GLY A 270 -33.13 -10.72 -0.68
N VAL A 271 -32.66 -9.52 -0.32
CA VAL A 271 -32.87 -8.97 1.03
C VAL A 271 -33.51 -7.60 0.93
#